data_AF-A0A975AAX7-F1
#
_entry.id   AF-A0A975AAX7-F1
#
_cell.length_a   1.000
_cell.length_b   1.000
_cell.length_c   1.000
_cell.angle_alpha   90.00
_cell.angle_beta   90.00
_cell.angle_gamma   90.00
#
_symmetry.space_group_name_H-M   'P 1'
#
loop_
_entity.id
_entity.type
_entity.pdbx_description
1 polymer ?
#
loop_
_entity_poly.entity_id
_entity_poly.type
_entity_poly.pdbx_seq_one_letter_code
_entity_poly.pdbx_strand_id
1 'polypeptide(L)'
;METLRLVLLFVHILGFAALLGGLLVQLRSEPKVVNSLMRDGIGTAFLAGLLLVGVLESLGSPDHAKIGVKFAVGLVILVLVMVNMRKPSVPQGLYFGLLALTIANIAVAVFWSPTHA
;
A
#
# COMPACT_ATOMS: atom_id res chain seq x y z
N MET A 1 -23.20 6.89 1.11
CA MET A 1 -22.10 6.00 0.68
C MET A 1 -20.93 6.76 0.08
N GLU A 2 -21.18 7.85 -0.67
CA GLU A 2 -20.11 8.62 -1.33
C GLU A 2 -19.10 9.26 -0.37
N THR A 3 -19.53 9.92 0.71
CA THR A 3 -18.62 10.50 1.71
C THR A 3 -17.70 9.44 2.33
N LEU A 4 -18.25 8.25 2.64
CA LEU A 4 -17.49 7.14 3.18
C LEU A 4 -16.45 6.62 2.18
N ARG A 5 -16.82 6.51 0.89
CA ARG A 5 -15.90 6.17 -0.20
C ARG A 5 -14.71 7.14 -0.24
N LEU A 6 -14.96 8.45 -0.18
CA LEU A 6 -13.93 9.48 -0.21
C LEU A 6 -13.03 9.43 1.03
N VAL A 7 -13.60 9.26 2.22
CA VAL A 7 -12.83 9.14 3.48
C VAL A 7 -11.92 7.91 3.44
N LEU A 8 -12.45 6.75 3.05
CA LEU A 8 -11.66 5.52 2.96
C LEU A 8 -10.56 5.62 1.89
N LEU A 9 -10.86 6.22 0.74
CA LEU A 9 -9.87 6.49 -0.31
C LEU A 9 -8.76 7.42 0.21
N PHE A 10 -9.12 8.48 0.92
CA PHE A 10 -8.16 9.42 1.51
C PHE A 10 -7.24 8.72 2.52
N VAL A 11 -7.80 7.94 3.45
CA VAL A 11 -7.02 7.16 4.42
C VAL A 11 -6.13 6.13 3.73
N HIS A 12 -6.62 5.46 2.68
CA HIS A 12 -5.84 4.51 1.89
C HIS A 12 -4.61 5.17 1.25
N ILE A 13 -4.78 6.36 0.68
CA ILE A 13 -3.70 7.15 0.08
C ILE A 13 -2.70 7.58 1.15
N LEU A 14 -3.16 8.07 2.31
CA LEU A 14 -2.28 8.44 3.43
C LEU A 14 -1.46 7.25 3.94
N GLY A 15 -2.05 6.06 4.01
CA GLY A 15 -1.33 4.85 4.39
C GLY A 15 -0.19 4.52 3.42
N PHE A 16 -0.43 4.60 2.11
CA PHE A 16 0.63 4.41 1.11
C PHE A 16 1.69 5.52 1.15
N ALA A 17 1.29 6.77 1.40
CA ALA A 17 2.21 7.87 1.58
C ALA A 17 3.12 7.66 2.80
N ALA A 18 2.56 7.20 3.93
CA ALA A 18 3.32 6.86 5.12
C ALA A 18 4.28 5.68 4.87
N LEU A 19 3.83 4.62 4.20
CA LEU A 19 4.67 3.49 3.81
C LEU A 19 5.84 3.94 2.93
N LEU A 20 5.55 4.69 1.87
CA LEU A 20 6.58 5.19 0.95
C LEU A 20 7.55 6.13 1.65
N GLY A 21 7.04 7.06 2.47
CA GLY A 21 7.88 7.95 3.29
C GLY A 21 8.78 7.19 4.26
N GLY A 22 8.24 6.16 4.92
CA GLY A 22 8.97 5.27 5.82
C GLY A 22 10.06 4.46 5.11
N LEU A 23 9.85 4.09 3.84
CA LEU A 23 10.89 3.50 3.00
C LEU A 23 11.94 4.55 2.61
N LEU A 24 11.52 5.71 2.11
CA LEU A 24 12.41 6.75 1.59
C LEU A 24 13.35 7.34 2.65
N VAL A 25 12.88 7.54 3.89
CA VAL A 25 13.73 8.04 4.99
C VAL A 25 14.91 7.11 5.28
N GLN A 26 14.77 5.82 4.97
CA GLN A 26 15.81 4.82 5.19
C GLN A 26 16.72 4.60 3.98
N LEU A 27 16.60 5.35 2.88
CA LEU A 27 17.39 5.13 1.66
C LEU A 27 18.90 5.10 1.92
N ARG A 28 19.38 5.97 2.80
CA ARG A 28 20.80 6.07 3.18
C ARG A 28 21.13 5.46 4.54
N SER A 29 20.15 4.90 5.24
CA SER A 29 20.34 4.30 6.56
C SER A 29 20.93 2.90 6.45
N GLU A 30 21.83 2.55 7.35
CA GLU A 30 22.32 1.18 7.55
C GLU A 30 22.39 0.88 9.06
N PRO A 31 21.84 -0.26 9.54
CA PRO A 31 21.09 -1.26 8.78
C PRO A 31 19.70 -0.75 8.34
N LYS A 32 19.12 -1.37 7.30
CA LYS A 32 17.69 -1.17 6.96
C LYS A 32 16.83 -1.87 8.01
N VAL A 33 15.78 -1.21 8.50
CA VAL A 33 14.83 -1.80 9.45
C VAL A 33 13.39 -1.55 9.01
N VAL A 34 12.42 -2.23 9.62
CA VAL A 34 11.02 -1.85 9.47
C VAL A 34 10.71 -0.81 10.54
N ASN A 35 10.46 0.43 10.13
CA ASN A 35 10.06 1.50 11.05
C ASN A 35 8.52 1.55 11.24
N SER A 36 8.07 2.38 12.19
CA SER A 36 6.64 2.54 12.49
C SER A 36 5.84 3.02 11.28
N LEU A 37 6.37 3.96 10.49
CA LEU A 37 5.70 4.46 9.29
C LEU A 37 5.45 3.35 8.25
N MET A 38 6.41 2.45 8.05
CA MET A 38 6.24 1.30 7.16
C MET A 38 5.13 0.37 7.67
N ARG A 39 5.18 -0.01 8.95
CA ARG A 39 4.22 -0.92 9.58
C ARG A 39 2.80 -0.35 9.59
N ASP A 40 2.66 0.85 10.12
CA ASP A 40 1.36 1.50 10.31
C ASP A 40 0.80 1.99 8.98
N GLY A 41 1.67 2.45 8.07
CA GLY A 41 1.32 2.85 6.71
C GLY A 41 0.71 1.71 5.90
N ILE A 42 1.41 0.57 5.78
CA ILE A 42 0.86 -0.55 5.01
C ILE A 42 -0.38 -1.16 5.67
N GLY A 43 -0.42 -1.25 7.01
CA GLY A 43 -1.58 -1.73 7.73
C GLY A 43 -2.81 -0.86 7.49
N THR A 44 -2.64 0.47 7.61
CA THR A 44 -3.70 1.45 7.36
C THR A 44 -4.17 1.41 5.91
N ALA A 45 -3.22 1.42 4.96
CA ALA A 45 -3.54 1.38 3.54
C ALA A 45 -4.32 0.11 3.18
N PHE A 46 -3.85 -1.05 3.64
CA PHE A 46 -4.48 -2.33 3.30
C PHE A 46 -5.88 -2.44 3.89
N LEU A 47 -6.07 -2.10 5.18
CA LEU A 47 -7.37 -2.15 5.83
C LEU A 47 -8.37 -1.17 5.20
N ALA A 48 -7.96 0.08 4.95
CA ALA A 48 -8.80 1.06 4.29
C ALA A 48 -9.16 0.63 2.85
N GLY A 49 -8.22 0.00 2.14
CA GLY A 49 -8.45 -0.55 0.81
C GLY A 49 -9.48 -1.68 0.82
N LEU A 50 -9.39 -2.59 1.79
CA LEU A 50 -10.36 -3.70 1.93
C LEU A 50 -11.77 -3.18 2.21
N LEU A 51 -11.91 -2.21 3.11
CA LEU A 51 -13.19 -1.57 3.39
C LEU A 51 -13.72 -0.79 2.17
N LEU A 52 -12.83 -0.12 1.44
CA LEU A 52 -13.19 0.63 0.24
C LEU A 52 -13.76 -0.27 -0.85
N VAL A 53 -13.25 -1.50 -1.02
CA VAL A 53 -13.82 -2.49 -1.95
C VAL A 53 -15.29 -2.74 -1.61
N GLY A 54 -15.62 -3.04 -0.34
CA GLY A 54 -17.01 -3.27 0.06
C GLY A 54 -17.94 -2.08 -0.23
N VAL A 55 -17.44 -0.83 -0.10
CA VAL A 55 -18.20 0.36 -0.47
C VAL A 55 -18.36 0.47 -1.99
N LEU A 56 -17.33 0.17 -2.77
CA LEU A 56 -17.38 0.22 -4.24
C LEU A 56 -18.36 -0.81 -4.82
N GLU A 57 -18.39 -2.03 -4.26
CA GLU A 57 -19.38 -3.05 -4.61
C GLU A 57 -20.83 -2.58 -4.38
N SER A 58 -21.06 -1.77 -3.33
CA SER A 58 -22.39 -1.20 -3.05
C SER A 58 -22.81 -0.07 -4.00
N LEU A 59 -21.86 0.49 -4.75
CA LEU A 59 -22.07 1.65 -5.63
C LEU A 59 -22.16 1.27 -7.11
N GLY A 60 -21.78 0.04 -7.49
CA GLY A 60 -21.82 -0.42 -8.87
C GLY A 60 -20.91 -1.63 -9.11
N SER A 61 -20.47 -1.81 -10.35
CA SER A 61 -19.52 -2.86 -10.74
C SER A 61 -18.12 -2.26 -10.86
N PRO A 62 -17.26 -2.37 -9.83
CA PRO A 62 -15.89 -1.88 -9.93
C PRO A 62 -15.04 -2.80 -10.82
N ASP A 63 -13.90 -2.28 -11.29
CA ASP A 63 -12.90 -3.10 -11.98
C ASP A 63 -12.25 -4.09 -11.00
N HIS A 64 -12.80 -5.31 -10.95
CA HIS A 64 -12.32 -6.36 -10.07
C HIS A 64 -10.91 -6.83 -10.44
N ALA A 65 -10.46 -6.68 -11.69
CA ALA A 65 -9.10 -7.02 -12.09
C ALA A 65 -8.10 -6.03 -11.47
N LYS A 66 -8.38 -4.72 -11.56
CA LYS A 66 -7.59 -3.69 -10.87
C LYS A 66 -7.58 -3.88 -9.36
N ILE A 67 -8.74 -4.19 -8.77
CA ILE A 67 -8.84 -4.46 -7.33
C ILE A 67 -8.00 -5.70 -6.95
N GLY A 68 -8.14 -6.79 -7.69
CA GLY A 68 -7.42 -8.04 -7.43
C GLY A 68 -5.90 -7.87 -7.47
N VAL A 69 -5.38 -7.15 -8.46
CA VAL A 69 -3.94 -6.86 -8.55
C VAL A 69 -3.46 -6.01 -7.38
N LYS A 70 -4.15 -4.90 -7.09
CA LYS A 70 -3.77 -4.02 -5.96
C LYS A 70 -3.85 -4.73 -4.61
N PHE A 71 -4.85 -5.59 -4.44
CA PHE A 71 -5.01 -6.41 -3.26
C PHE A 71 -3.85 -7.39 -3.10
N ALA A 72 -3.52 -8.15 -4.15
CA ALA A 72 -2.45 -9.13 -4.12
C ALA A 72 -1.09 -8.48 -3.81
N VAL A 73 -0.75 -7.40 -4.51
CA VAL A 73 0.52 -6.69 -4.29
C VAL A 73 0.55 -6.05 -2.90
N GLY A 74 -0.54 -5.39 -2.49
CA GLY A 74 -0.66 -4.82 -1.15
C GLY A 74 -0.52 -5.86 -0.04
N LEU A 75 -1.08 -7.06 -0.22
CA LEU A 75 -0.99 -8.17 0.72
C LEU A 75 0.45 -8.70 0.84
N VAL A 76 1.16 -8.84 -0.29
CA VAL A 76 2.57 -9.24 -0.30
C VAL A 76 3.41 -8.22 0.49
N ILE A 77 3.23 -6.93 0.24
CA ILE A 77 3.95 -5.87 0.96
C ILE A 77 3.62 -5.94 2.47
N LEU A 78 2.34 -6.08 2.82
CA LEU A 78 1.90 -6.21 4.21
C LEU A 78 2.59 -7.38 4.91
N VAL A 79 2.55 -8.57 4.33
CA VAL A 79 3.18 -9.77 4.90
C VAL A 79 4.68 -9.57 5.07
N LEU A 80 5.37 -9.07 4.04
CA LEU A 80 6.81 -8.83 4.10
C LEU A 80 7.18 -7.82 5.19
N VAL A 81 6.42 -6.73 5.34
CA VAL A 81 6.65 -5.74 6.41
C VAL A 81 6.40 -6.37 7.79
N MET A 82 5.28 -7.06 7.98
CA MET A 82 4.90 -7.64 9.28
C MET A 82 5.86 -8.74 9.74
N VAL A 83 6.31 -9.62 8.83
CA VAL A 83 7.28 -10.68 9.16
C VAL A 83 8.65 -10.13 9.53
N ASN A 84 9.02 -8.95 9.01
CA ASN A 84 10.32 -8.34 9.29
C ASN A 84 10.27 -7.27 10.39
N MET A 85 9.11 -6.98 11.00
CA MET A 85 8.95 -5.89 11.99
C MET A 85 9.74 -6.09 13.29
N ARG A 86 10.04 -7.35 13.64
CA ARG A 86 10.79 -7.70 14.85
C ARG A 86 12.25 -8.06 14.57
N LYS A 87 12.67 -8.01 13.30
CA LYS A 87 14.04 -8.36 12.93
C LYS A 87 14.96 -7.15 13.14
N PRO A 88 16.21 -7.36 13.59
CA PRO A 88 17.16 -6.28 13.81
C PRO A 88 17.60 -5.60 12.51
N SER A 89 17.46 -6.28 11.36
CA SER A 89 17.74 -5.74 10.05
C SER A 89 16.94 -6.43 8.96
N VAL A 90 16.74 -5.72 7.84
CA VAL A 90 16.13 -6.17 6.61
C VAL A 90 17.22 -6.30 5.55
N PRO A 91 17.33 -7.44 4.84
CA PRO A 91 18.28 -7.58 3.74
C PRO A 91 18.06 -6.49 2.68
N GLN A 92 19.14 -5.96 2.12
CA GLN A 92 19.09 -4.84 1.17
C GLN A 92 18.20 -5.15 -0.05
N GLY A 93 18.29 -6.37 -0.60
CA GLY A 93 17.42 -6.81 -1.69
C GLY A 93 15.93 -6.80 -1.33
N LEU A 94 15.57 -7.20 -0.11
CA LEU A 94 14.18 -7.15 0.36
C LEU A 94 13.71 -5.71 0.57
N TYR A 95 14.56 -4.84 1.11
CA TYR A 95 14.23 -3.41 1.26
C TYR A 95 13.96 -2.74 -0.10
N PHE A 96 14.85 -2.92 -1.09
CA PHE A 96 14.62 -2.38 -2.43
C PHE A 96 13.45 -3.06 -3.14
N GLY A 97 13.21 -4.33 -2.88
CA GLY A 97 12.00 -5.04 -3.32
C GLY A 97 10.72 -4.41 -2.77
N LEU A 98 10.67 -4.09 -1.48
CA LEU A 98 9.54 -3.38 -0.85
C LEU A 98 9.33 -1.99 -1.46
N LEU A 99 10.41 -1.24 -1.70
CA LEU A 99 10.35 0.07 -2.35
C LEU A 99 9.80 -0.04 -3.78
N ALA A 100 10.34 -0.95 -4.59
CA ALA A 100 9.90 -1.18 -5.95
C ALA A 100 8.44 -1.64 -6.02
N LEU A 101 8.03 -2.60 -5.18
CA LEU A 101 6.65 -3.08 -5.11
C LEU A 101 5.68 -1.97 -4.68
N THR A 102 6.07 -1.13 -3.72
CA THR A 102 5.25 0.00 -3.29
C THR A 102 5.03 1.00 -4.42
N ILE A 103 6.10 1.37 -5.13
CA ILE A 103 6.03 2.28 -6.28
C ILE A 103 5.20 1.65 -7.40
N ALA A 104 5.42 0.37 -7.71
CA ALA A 104 4.66 -0.34 -8.74
C ALA A 104 3.17 -0.41 -8.41
N ASN A 105 2.80 -0.63 -7.15
CA ASN A 105 1.40 -0.66 -6.73
C ASN A 105 0.72 0.72 -6.85
N ILE A 106 1.45 1.79 -6.51
CA ILE A 106 0.99 3.17 -6.72
C ILE A 106 0.86 3.45 -8.22
N ALA A 107 1.81 3.03 -9.04
CA ALA A 107 1.77 3.15 -10.49
C ALA A 107 0.56 2.43 -11.08
N VAL A 108 0.25 1.20 -10.63
CA VAL A 108 -0.99 0.50 -10.99
C VAL A 108 -2.22 1.33 -10.60
N ALA A 109 -2.25 1.92 -9.41
CA ALA A 109 -3.39 2.74 -9.00
C ALA A 109 -3.65 3.92 -9.96
N VAL A 110 -2.57 4.58 -10.42
CA VAL A 110 -2.61 5.80 -11.25
C VAL A 110 -2.78 5.48 -12.74
N PHE A 111 -1.97 4.58 -13.28
CA PHE A 111 -1.89 4.29 -14.72
C PHE A 111 -2.86 3.20 -15.19
N TRP A 112 -3.33 2.33 -14.30
CA TRP A 112 -4.41 1.36 -14.61
C TRP A 112 -5.78 2.04 -14.46
N SER A 113 -5.93 3.24 -15.01
CA SER A 113 -7.20 3.90 -15.24
C SER A 113 -7.10 4.58 -16.59
N PRO A 114 -8.10 4.45 -17.48
CA PRO A 114 -8.15 5.28 -18.68
C PRO A 114 -8.09 6.73 -18.22
N THR A 115 -7.18 7.52 -18.78
CA THR A 115 -7.07 8.97 -18.51
C THR A 115 -8.32 9.76 -18.88
N HIS A 116 -9.38 9.11 -19.38
CA HIS A 116 -10.68 9.70 -19.68
C HIS A 116 -11.79 8.68 -19.42
N ALA A 117 -12.52 8.81 -18.31
CA ALA A 117 -13.86 8.28 -18.12
C ALA A 117 -14.65 9.26 -17.25
#